data_AF-A0A3D8PDI3-F1
#
_entry.id   AF-A0A3D8PDI3-F1
#
_cell.length_a   1.000
_cell.length_b   1.000
_cell.length_c   1.000
_cell.angle_alpha   90.00
_cell.angle_beta   90.00
_cell.angle_gamma   90.00
#
_symmetry.space_group_name_H-M   'P 1'
#
loop_
_entity.id
_entity.type
_entity.pdbx_description
1 polymer ?
#
loop_
_entity_poly.entity_id
_entity_poly.type
_entity_poly.pdbx_seq_one_letter_code
_entity_poly.pdbx_strand_id
1 'polypeptide(L)'
;MRAIRLFFFVILAAVLMLLAAANRDLVTISLLPQALAPFAGGQWSLTMPAFVALFLAMVFGVLVGLVWEWLREAHIRAESSRRAHDLAQLQREVGDLRRTHAAPRDDVLAILDESARKSAATPTASGATLPAPR
;
A
#
# COMPACT_ATOMS: atom_id res chain seq x y z
N MET A 1 -16.13 0.28 -22.14
CA MET A 1 -14.79 -0.13 -21.65
C MET A 1 -14.26 -1.41 -22.28
N ARG A 2 -15.00 -2.54 -22.24
CA ARG A 2 -14.51 -3.83 -22.78
C ARG A 2 -14.28 -3.82 -24.29
N ALA A 3 -15.16 -3.16 -25.05
CA ALA A 3 -15.04 -3.06 -26.51
C ALA A 3 -13.78 -2.32 -26.98
N ILE A 4 -13.43 -1.19 -26.34
CA ILE A 4 -12.22 -0.42 -26.67
C ILE A 4 -10.95 -1.24 -26.40
N ARG A 5 -10.91 -1.92 -25.25
CA ARG A 5 -9.80 -2.83 -24.91
C ARG A 5 -9.68 -3.98 -25.91
N LEU A 6 -10.81 -4.60 -26.27
CA LEU A 6 -10.83 -5.68 -27.25
C LEU A 6 -10.39 -5.19 -28.64
N PHE A 7 -10.88 -4.04 -29.08
CA PHE A 7 -10.51 -3.43 -30.36
C PHE A 7 -9.00 -3.15 -30.43
N PHE A 8 -8.42 -2.64 -29.34
CA PHE A 8 -6.98 -2.47 -29.22
C PHE A 8 -6.22 -3.80 -29.36
N PHE A 9 -6.65 -4.86 -28.65
CA PHE A 9 -6.03 -6.19 -28.76
C PHE A 9 -6.20 -6.81 -30.14
N VAL A 10 -7.33 -6.60 -30.81
CA VAL A 10 -7.57 -7.08 -32.18
C VAL A 10 -6.63 -6.40 -33.17
N ILE A 11 -6.49 -5.08 -33.09
CA ILE A 11 -5.55 -4.33 -33.93
C ILE A 11 -4.12 -4.79 -33.65
N LEU A 12 -3.73 -4.89 -32.38
CA LEU A 12 -2.41 -5.36 -31.99
C LEU A 12 -2.14 -6.77 -32.54
N ALA A 13 -3.10 -7.70 -32.39
CA ALA A 13 -3.00 -9.05 -32.93
C ALA A 13 -2.88 -9.06 -34.45
N ALA A 14 -3.65 -8.22 -35.17
CA ALA A 14 -3.56 -8.11 -36.62
C ALA A 14 -2.18 -7.60 -37.08
N VAL A 15 -1.63 -6.59 -36.42
CA VAL A 15 -0.27 -6.08 -36.70
C VAL A 15 0.77 -7.16 -36.43
N LEU A 16 0.66 -7.87 -35.31
CA LEU A 16 1.56 -8.97 -34.97
C LEU A 16 1.46 -10.13 -35.98
N MET A 17 0.26 -10.45 -36.45
CA MET A 17 0.02 -11.47 -37.48
C MET A 17 0.66 -11.08 -38.81
N LEU A 18 0.51 -9.82 -39.24
CA LEU A 18 1.15 -9.30 -40.45
C LEU A 18 2.68 -9.33 -40.32
N LEU A 19 3.20 -8.92 -39.17
CA LEU A 19 4.63 -8.94 -38.91
C LEU A 19 5.17 -10.37 -38.90
N ALA A 20 4.41 -11.33 -38.36
CA ALA A 20 4.76 -12.74 -38.37
C ALA A 20 4.74 -13.36 -39.76
N ALA A 21 3.71 -13.05 -40.56
CA ALA A 21 3.59 -13.52 -41.93
C ALA A 21 4.69 -12.94 -42.83
N ALA A 22 5.04 -11.65 -42.65
CA ALA A 22 6.08 -10.98 -43.40
C ALA A 22 7.49 -11.43 -42.99
N ASN A 23 7.73 -11.68 -41.70
CA ASN A 23 9.04 -12.04 -41.15
C ASN A 23 9.06 -13.51 -40.69
N ARG A 24 8.78 -14.40 -41.64
CA ARG A 24 8.84 -15.86 -41.46
C ARG A 24 10.25 -16.44 -41.63
N ASP A 25 11.22 -15.58 -41.95
CA ASP A 25 12.60 -15.97 -42.15
C ASP A 25 13.22 -16.50 -40.85
N LEU A 26 14.08 -17.50 -41.01
CA LEU A 26 14.78 -18.14 -39.90
C LEU A 26 15.94 -17.23 -39.48
N VAL A 27 15.92 -16.80 -38.22
CA VAL A 27 16.98 -16.02 -37.59
C VAL A 27 17.69 -16.88 -36.57
N THR A 28 19.02 -16.89 -36.64
CA THR A 28 19.86 -17.55 -35.65
C THR A 28 20.22 -16.56 -34.56
N ILE A 29 19.79 -16.85 -33.33
CA ILE A 29 20.16 -16.07 -32.15
C ILE A 29 21.29 -16.80 -31.45
N SER A 30 22.44 -16.14 -31.31
CA SER A 30 23.55 -16.63 -30.51
C SER A 30 23.50 -16.00 -29.12
N LEU A 31 23.37 -16.82 -28.08
CA LEU A 31 23.37 -16.35 -26.69
C LEU A 31 24.80 -16.07 -26.21
N LEU A 32 25.79 -16.72 -26.81
CA LEU A 32 27.19 -16.54 -26.48
C LEU A 32 28.01 -16.07 -27.69
N PRO A 33 28.96 -15.15 -27.48
CA PRO A 33 30.01 -14.84 -28.44
C PRO A 33 30.87 -16.08 -28.73
N GLN A 34 31.31 -16.23 -29.98
CA GLN A 34 32.13 -17.37 -30.40
C GLN A 34 33.46 -17.49 -29.64
N ALA A 35 33.99 -16.37 -29.15
CA ALA A 35 35.18 -16.34 -28.30
C ALA A 35 34.97 -16.99 -26.92
N LEU A 36 33.73 -17.02 -26.43
CA LEU A 36 33.36 -17.58 -25.12
C LEU A 36 32.83 -19.02 -25.20
N ALA A 37 32.50 -19.50 -26.42
CA ALA A 37 32.00 -20.85 -26.66
C ALA A 37 32.88 -21.98 -26.08
N PRO A 38 34.24 -21.90 -26.12
CA PRO A 38 35.08 -22.94 -25.52
C PRO A 38 34.94 -23.03 -23.99
N PHE A 39 34.63 -21.92 -23.32
CA PHE A 39 34.53 -21.85 -21.86
C PHE A 39 33.14 -22.24 -21.35
N ALA A 40 32.12 -22.13 -22.21
CA ALA A 40 30.72 -22.41 -21.88
C ALA A 40 30.22 -23.78 -22.37
N GLY A 41 31.14 -24.68 -22.78
CA GLY A 41 30.81 -26.03 -23.21
C GLY A 41 30.24 -26.15 -24.63
N GLY A 42 30.40 -25.12 -25.48
CA GLY A 42 29.96 -25.14 -26.87
C GLY A 42 29.31 -23.83 -27.35
N GLN A 43 28.81 -23.86 -28.58
CA GLN A 43 28.06 -22.75 -29.16
C GLN A 43 26.58 -22.84 -28.75
N TRP A 44 26.11 -21.83 -28.03
CA TRP A 44 24.71 -21.72 -27.62
C TRP A 44 23.98 -20.84 -28.63
N SER A 45 23.52 -21.46 -29.72
CA SER A 45 22.73 -20.80 -30.76
C SER A 45 21.40 -21.50 -30.97
N LEU A 46 20.35 -20.72 -31.18
CA LEU A 46 19.00 -21.21 -31.47
C LEU A 46 18.48 -20.54 -32.72
N THR A 47 18.12 -21.35 -33.72
CA THR A 47 17.50 -20.88 -34.96
C THR A 47 15.98 -21.01 -34.84
N MET A 48 15.28 -19.89 -35.00
CA MET A 48 13.82 -19.84 -34.98
C MET A 48 13.31 -18.73 -35.91
N PRO A 49 12.04 -18.78 -36.34
CA PRO A 49 11.46 -17.69 -37.11
C PRO A 49 11.54 -16.36 -36.35
N ALA A 50 11.85 -15.26 -37.05
CA ALA A 50 12.06 -13.94 -36.46
C ALA A 50 10.87 -13.47 -35.60
N PHE A 51 9.65 -13.79 -36.01
CA PHE A 51 8.44 -13.43 -35.27
C PHE A 51 8.34 -14.09 -33.90
N VAL A 52 8.84 -15.33 -33.75
CA VAL A 52 8.88 -16.05 -32.47
C VAL A 52 9.82 -15.33 -31.52
N ALA A 53 10.99 -14.93 -32.01
CA ALA A 53 11.95 -14.16 -31.25
C ALA A 53 11.38 -12.81 -30.77
N LEU A 54 10.68 -12.08 -31.65
CA LEU A 54 10.01 -10.82 -31.29
C LEU A 54 8.93 -11.01 -30.22
N PHE A 55 8.12 -12.06 -30.33
CA PHE A 55 7.11 -12.38 -29.32
C PHE A 55 7.74 -12.70 -27.98
N LEU A 56 8.77 -13.55 -27.95
CA LEU A 56 9.50 -13.88 -26.73
C LEU A 56 10.12 -12.64 -26.10
N ALA A 57 10.75 -11.77 -26.90
CA ALA A 57 11.34 -10.52 -26.41
C ALA A 57 10.28 -9.59 -25.81
N MET A 58 9.10 -9.49 -26.43
CA MET A 58 8.00 -8.68 -25.91
C MET A 58 7.43 -9.24 -24.60
N VAL A 59 7.17 -10.54 -24.53
CA VAL A 59 6.72 -11.20 -23.30
C VAL A 59 7.76 -11.04 -22.19
N PHE A 60 9.03 -11.27 -22.51
CA PHE A 60 10.13 -11.09 -21.58
C PHE A 60 10.23 -9.64 -21.09
N GLY A 61 10.09 -8.65 -21.98
CA GLY A 61 10.06 -7.24 -21.62
C GLY A 61 8.92 -6.89 -20.66
N VAL A 62 7.73 -7.46 -20.86
CA VAL A 62 6.60 -7.30 -19.95
C VAL A 62 6.89 -7.95 -18.60
N LEU A 63 7.44 -9.17 -18.57
CA LEU A 63 7.81 -9.86 -17.33
C LEU A 63 8.85 -9.08 -16.55
N VAL A 64 9.90 -8.59 -17.22
CA VAL A 64 10.95 -7.75 -16.61
C VAL A 64 10.35 -6.45 -16.10
N GLY A 65 9.48 -5.80 -16.87
CA GLY A 65 8.75 -4.61 -16.43
C GLY A 65 7.88 -4.87 -15.19
N LEU A 66 7.23 -6.04 -15.13
CA LEU A 66 6.42 -6.45 -13.97
C LEU A 66 7.30 -6.71 -12.74
N VAL A 67 8.45 -7.38 -12.90
CA VAL A 67 9.43 -7.61 -11.83
C VAL A 67 10.02 -6.29 -11.34
N TRP A 68 10.31 -5.36 -12.24
CA TRP A 68 10.80 -4.02 -11.91
C TRP A 68 9.77 -3.21 -11.12
N GLU A 69 8.51 -3.23 -11.54
CA GLU A 69 7.41 -2.60 -10.80
C GLU A 69 7.22 -3.26 -9.43
N TRP A 70 7.35 -4.59 -9.37
CA TRP A 70 7.31 -5.32 -8.09
C TRP A 70 8.43 -4.92 -7.14
N LEU A 71 9.67 -4.81 -7.62
CA LEU A 71 10.82 -4.36 -6.82
C LEU A 71 10.64 -2.91 -6.37
N ARG A 72 10.13 -2.05 -7.25
CA ARG A 72 9.80 -0.65 -6.96
C ARG A 72 8.73 -0.55 -5.86
N GLU A 73 7.68 -1.36 -5.93
CA GLU A 73 6.55 -1.31 -5.00
C GLU A 73 6.79 -2.13 -3.72
N ALA A 74 7.71 -3.11 -3.75
CA ALA A 74 8.16 -3.84 -2.57
C ALA A 74 8.91 -2.95 -1.57
N HIS A 75 9.63 -1.93 -2.06
CA HIS A 75 10.27 -0.94 -1.19
C HIS A 75 9.24 -0.18 -0.33
N ILE A 76 8.07 0.16 -0.87
CA ILE A 76 7.03 0.92 -0.14
C ILE A 76 6.27 0.02 0.84
N ARG A 77 6.12 -1.27 0.53
CA ARG A 77 5.51 -2.26 1.43
C ARG A 77 6.37 -2.59 2.66
N ALA A 78 7.69 -2.44 2.58
CA ALA A 78 8.57 -2.58 3.74
C ALA A 78 8.37 -1.46 4.78
N GLU A 79 7.92 -0.28 4.36
CA GLU A 79 7.61 0.81 5.28
C GLU A 79 6.21 0.69 5.90
N SER A 80 5.23 0.15 5.16
CA SER A 80 3.87 -0.01 5.70
C SER A 80 3.78 -1.08 6.79
N SER A 81 4.57 -2.16 6.70
CA SER A 81 4.62 -3.17 7.76
C SER A 81 5.28 -2.64 9.03
N ARG A 82 6.35 -1.84 8.91
CA ARG A 82 6.98 -1.16 10.05
C ARG A 82 6.03 -0.16 10.71
N ARG A 83 5.37 0.69 9.92
CA ARG A 83 4.38 1.66 10.44
C ARG A 83 3.15 0.98 11.06
N ALA A 84 2.73 -0.19 10.57
CA ALA A 84 1.63 -0.95 11.17
C ALA A 84 1.99 -1.49 12.57
N HIS A 85 3.25 -1.90 12.78
CA HIS A 85 3.73 -2.30 14.10
C HIS A 85 3.82 -1.11 15.06
N ASP A 86 4.35 0.02 14.61
CA ASP A 86 4.46 1.23 15.43
C ASP A 86 3.08 1.78 15.83
N LEU A 87 2.10 1.75 14.91
CA LEU A 87 0.72 2.15 15.20
C LEU A 87 0.03 1.19 16.18
N ALA A 88 0.27 -0.12 16.07
CA ALA A 88 -0.28 -1.10 16.99
C ALA A 88 0.33 -0.97 18.41
N GLN A 89 1.59 -0.58 18.51
CA GLN A 89 2.24 -0.27 19.79
C GLN A 89 1.66 1.02 20.40
N LEU A 90 1.56 2.10 19.61
CA LEU A 90 0.97 3.37 20.05
C LEU A 90 -0.49 3.22 20.51
N GLN A 91 -1.30 2.42 19.81
CA GLN A 91 -2.68 2.17 20.21
C GLN A 91 -2.78 1.41 21.54
N ARG A 92 -1.86 0.49 21.81
CA ARG A 92 -1.80 -0.23 23.09
C ARG A 92 -1.38 0.70 24.22
N GLU A 93 -0.38 1.54 24.00
CA GLU A 93 0.07 2.53 24.98
C GLU A 93 -1.01 3.57 25.27
N VAL A 94 -1.71 4.08 24.25
CA VAL A 94 -2.86 4.99 24.44
C VAL A 94 -4.03 4.28 25.13
N GLY A 95 -4.26 3.00 24.83
CA GLY A 95 -5.27 2.17 25.48
C GLY A 95 -4.98 1.97 26.97
N ASP A 96 -3.74 1.65 27.32
CA ASP A 96 -3.29 1.48 28.70
C ASP A 96 -3.27 2.81 29.46
N LEU A 97 -2.85 3.91 28.83
CA LEU A 97 -2.94 5.25 29.44
C LEU A 97 -4.39 5.66 29.69
N ARG A 98 -5.29 5.43 28.73
CA ARG A 98 -6.73 5.71 28.91
C ARG A 98 -7.34 4.84 29.99
N ARG A 99 -6.94 3.58 30.11
CA ARG A 99 -7.45 2.65 31.12
C ARG A 99 -6.91 2.96 32.53
N THR A 100 -5.66 3.36 32.62
CA THR A 100 -5.00 3.72 33.89
C THR A 100 -5.45 5.10 34.40
N HIS A 101 -5.73 6.05 33.50
CA HIS A 101 -6.24 7.39 33.85
C HIS A 101 -7.77 7.53 33.88
N ALA A 102 -8.53 6.46 33.64
CA ALA A 102 -10.00 6.50 33.77
C ALA A 102 -10.46 6.55 35.24
N ALA A 103 -9.68 6.00 36.19
CA ALA A 103 -10.08 5.95 37.59
C ALA A 103 -10.13 7.32 38.31
N PRO A 104 -9.17 8.27 38.12
CA PRO A 104 -9.18 9.51 38.91
C PRO A 104 -10.20 10.56 38.45
N ARG A 105 -10.71 10.46 37.21
CA ARG A 105 -11.59 11.50 36.64
C ARG A 105 -13.05 11.33 37.08
N ASP A 106 -13.48 10.08 37.25
CA ASP A 106 -14.83 9.76 37.70
C ASP A 106 -15.05 10.15 39.17
N ASP A 107 -14.02 10.00 40.02
CA ASP A 107 -14.08 10.42 41.42
C ASP A 107 -14.21 11.95 41.56
N VAL A 108 -13.49 12.72 40.74
CA VAL A 108 -13.60 14.20 40.76
C VAL A 108 -14.98 14.65 40.25
N LEU A 109 -15.52 14.01 39.22
CA LEU A 109 -16.86 14.31 38.71
C LEU A 109 -17.95 13.95 39.74
N ALA A 110 -17.81 12.82 40.44
CA ALA A 110 -18.70 12.43 41.52
C ALA A 110 -18.66 13.41 42.69
N ILE A 111 -17.48 13.89 43.09
CA ILE A 111 -17.33 14.90 44.14
C ILE A 111 -17.94 16.24 43.73
N LEU A 112 -17.79 16.66 42.48
CA LEU A 112 -18.39 17.89 41.97
C LEU A 112 -19.91 17.82 41.90
N ASP A 113 -20.46 16.67 41.46
CA ASP A 113 -21.91 16.44 41.41
C ASP A 113 -22.53 16.35 42.82
N GLU A 114 -21.82 15.74 43.76
CA GLU A 114 -22.19 15.73 45.18
C GLU A 114 -22.12 17.13 45.80
N SER A 115 -21.07 17.91 45.48
CA SER A 115 -20.94 19.30 45.92
C SER A 115 -22.05 20.19 45.34
N ALA A 116 -22.42 19.98 44.08
CA ALA A 116 -23.51 20.68 43.41
C ALA A 116 -24.87 20.33 44.04
N ARG A 117 -25.13 19.04 44.32
CA ARG A 117 -26.34 18.58 45.01
C ARG A 117 -26.43 19.12 46.44
N LYS A 118 -25.32 19.13 47.19
CA LYS A 118 -25.26 19.66 48.56
C LYS A 118 -25.52 21.17 48.62
N SER A 119 -25.01 21.91 47.65
CA SER A 119 -25.30 23.35 47.49
C SER A 119 -26.80 23.61 47.20
N ALA A 120 -27.43 22.76 46.38
CA ALA A 120 -28.85 22.85 46.06
C ALA A 120 -29.80 22.44 47.21
N ALA A 121 -29.32 21.64 48.17
CA ALA A 121 -30.13 21.10 49.27
C ALA A 121 -30.09 21.93 50.57
N THR A 122 -29.37 23.06 50.62
CA THR A 122 -29.36 23.94 51.80
C THR A 122 -30.55 24.89 51.75
N PRO A 123 -31.57 24.78 52.63
CA PRO A 123 -32.59 25.81 52.77
C PRO A 123 -31.96 26.96 53.55
N THR A 124 -31.84 28.12 52.92
CA THR A 124 -31.40 29.37 53.55
C THR A 124 -32.43 29.82 54.59
N ALA A 125 -32.22 29.41 55.84
CA ALA A 125 -32.93 29.94 57.00
C ALA A 125 -32.17 31.14 57.60
N SER A 126 -32.81 32.31 57.46
CA SER A 126 -32.74 33.54 58.27
C SER A 126 -31.48 34.43 58.30
N GLY A 127 -31.72 35.71 57.98
CA GLY A 127 -31.25 36.83 58.81
C GLY A 127 -30.36 37.87 58.14
N ALA A 128 -30.96 38.90 57.52
CA ALA A 128 -30.28 40.19 57.28
C ALA A 128 -31.32 41.33 57.32
N THR A 129 -31.71 41.72 58.53
CA THR A 129 -32.33 43.01 58.83
C THR A 129 -31.31 44.13 58.60
N LEU A 130 -31.59 45.02 57.65
CA LEU A 130 -30.89 46.30 57.47
C LEU A 130 -31.69 47.42 58.16
N PRO A 131 -31.12 48.17 59.13
CA PRO A 131 -31.69 49.43 59.57
C PRO A 131 -31.18 50.58 58.68
N ALA A 132 -32.09 51.43 58.22
CA ALA A 132 -31.77 52.66 57.50
C ALA A 132 -31.57 53.84 58.47
N PRO A 133 -30.53 54.68 58.32
CA PRO A 133 -30.43 55.96 59.01
C PRO A 133 -31.29 57.03 58.30
N ARG A 134 -31.70 58.03 59.09
CA ARG A 134 -32.54 59.17 58.69
C ARG A 134 -31.89 60.08 57.64
#